data_AF-A0A5B1BN64-F1
#
_entry.id   AF-A0A5B1BN64-F1
#
_cell.length_a   1.000
_cell.length_b   1.000
_cell.length_c   1.000
_cell.angle_alpha   90.00
_cell.angle_beta   90.00
_cell.angle_gamma   90.00
#
_symmetry.space_group_name_H-M   'P 1'
#
loop_
_entity.id
_entity.type
_entity.pdbx_description
1 polymer ?
#
loop_
_entity_poly.entity_id
_entity_poly.type
_entity_poly.pdbx_seq_one_letter_code
_entity_poly.pdbx_strand_id
1 'polypeptide(L)'
;MNSPGDDFDSDDYDAVEPWGADGTARWTVDPFVGLAPAASPDGESNVDHAPEHIATFRVTNPQGSVSVSTLMDGRVEQVQLSERVARMSESQLAAEILVIADLARQKAQSAQYVFILERMGQAADGDHQRSALLGEFVGKTWGLPTPEEAEAAAAEVFATRYHGDNANN
;
A
#
# COMPACT_ATOMS: atom_id res chain seq x y z
N MET A 1 34.84 -52.56 -2.89
CA MET A 1 33.83 -52.27 -3.95
C MET A 1 32.76 -51.36 -3.35
N ASN A 2 32.41 -50.33 -4.10
CA ASN A 2 31.64 -49.13 -3.75
C ASN A 2 30.38 -49.33 -2.90
N SER A 3 30.24 -48.50 -1.87
CA SER A 3 28.93 -48.04 -1.41
C SER A 3 28.33 -47.09 -2.45
N PRO A 4 27.02 -47.16 -2.77
CA PRO A 4 26.36 -46.18 -3.62
C PRO A 4 26.36 -44.81 -2.92
N GLY A 5 26.54 -43.76 -3.71
CA GLY A 5 26.53 -42.38 -3.23
C GLY A 5 25.19 -42.03 -2.60
N ASP A 6 25.26 -41.43 -1.42
CA ASP A 6 24.24 -40.56 -0.88
C ASP A 6 24.44 -39.18 -1.55
N ASP A 7 23.85 -38.99 -2.72
CA ASP A 7 23.63 -37.68 -3.33
C ASP A 7 22.46 -36.96 -2.63
N PHE A 8 22.69 -36.61 -1.36
CA PHE A 8 22.05 -35.45 -0.76
C PHE A 8 22.95 -34.26 -1.07
N ASP A 9 22.68 -33.61 -2.19
CA ASP A 9 23.14 -32.24 -2.43
C ASP A 9 22.56 -31.41 -1.27
N SER A 10 23.41 -31.11 -0.29
CA SER A 10 23.10 -30.24 0.82
C SER A 10 23.00 -28.84 0.26
N ASP A 11 21.77 -28.44 -0.08
CA ASP A 11 21.44 -27.07 -0.43
C ASP A 11 22.08 -26.13 0.60
N ASP A 12 22.84 -25.22 0.02
CA ASP A 12 23.71 -24.21 0.58
C ASP A 12 22.88 -23.21 1.40
N TYR A 13 22.51 -23.57 2.63
CA TYR A 13 22.09 -22.60 3.64
C TYR A 13 23.33 -21.96 4.23
N ASP A 14 24.03 -21.16 3.41
CA ASP A 14 24.94 -20.16 3.93
C ASP A 14 24.13 -19.29 4.91
N ALA A 15 24.48 -19.42 6.18
CA ALA A 15 23.99 -18.55 7.22
C ALA A 15 24.37 -17.12 6.83
N VAL A 16 23.42 -16.38 6.29
CA VAL A 16 23.57 -14.94 6.05
C VAL A 16 23.66 -14.30 7.42
N GLU A 17 24.88 -14.22 7.96
CA GLU A 17 25.14 -13.43 9.14
C GLU A 17 24.78 -11.97 8.81
N PRO A 18 23.82 -11.37 9.51
CA PRO A 18 23.28 -10.08 9.11
C PRO A 18 24.27 -8.92 9.34
N TRP A 19 25.47 -9.18 9.87
CA TRP A 19 26.37 -8.18 10.45
C TRP A 19 27.74 -8.30 9.77
N GLY A 20 28.26 -7.19 9.21
CA GLY A 20 29.61 -7.15 8.66
C GLY A 20 30.66 -7.24 9.77
N ALA A 21 31.83 -7.81 9.47
CA ALA A 21 32.95 -7.96 10.40
C ALA A 21 33.51 -6.61 10.93
N ASP A 22 33.00 -5.48 10.46
CA ASP A 22 33.33 -4.10 10.88
C ASP A 22 32.18 -3.38 11.62
N GLY A 23 31.04 -4.04 11.86
CA GLY A 23 29.92 -3.49 12.64
C GLY A 23 29.07 -2.43 11.92
N THR A 24 29.16 -2.32 10.59
CA THR A 24 28.29 -1.43 9.81
C THR A 24 27.11 -2.17 9.19
N ALA A 25 25.91 -1.56 9.24
CA ALA A 25 24.69 -2.15 8.71
C ALA A 25 24.72 -2.20 7.17
N ARG A 26 24.75 -3.40 6.59
CA ARG A 26 24.84 -3.64 5.15
C ARG A 26 23.50 -3.52 4.39
N TRP A 27 22.60 -2.66 4.85
CA TRP A 27 21.33 -2.39 4.17
C TRP A 27 21.54 -1.51 2.93
N THR A 28 22.19 -2.08 1.91
CA THR A 28 22.23 -1.53 0.55
C THR A 28 22.06 -2.62 -0.51
N VAL A 29 21.42 -3.74 -0.15
CA VAL A 29 20.95 -4.73 -1.12
C VAL A 29 19.49 -4.46 -1.47
N ASP A 30 19.30 -3.82 -2.62
CA ASP A 30 18.02 -3.71 -3.32
C ASP A 30 17.43 -5.12 -3.57
N PRO A 31 16.18 -5.40 -3.19
CA PRO A 31 15.56 -6.73 -3.39
C PRO A 31 15.08 -6.98 -4.83
N PHE A 32 15.39 -6.09 -5.78
CA PHE A 32 15.14 -6.36 -7.20
C PHE A 32 16.24 -7.26 -7.75
N VAL A 33 15.97 -8.56 -7.82
CA VAL A 33 16.74 -9.49 -8.67
C VAL A 33 16.51 -9.09 -10.14
N GLY A 34 17.31 -8.14 -10.60
CA GLY A 34 17.48 -7.82 -12.00
C GLY A 34 18.34 -8.88 -12.65
N LEU A 35 17.76 -9.62 -13.59
CA LEU A 35 18.50 -10.43 -14.56
C LEU A 35 19.62 -9.58 -15.16
N ALA A 36 20.88 -9.96 -14.96
CA ALA A 36 22.02 -9.24 -15.50
C ALA A 36 21.92 -9.16 -17.04
N PRO A 37 21.98 -7.97 -17.66
CA PRO A 37 21.94 -7.87 -19.11
C PRO A 37 23.30 -8.28 -19.68
N ALA A 38 23.30 -9.32 -20.52
CA ALA A 38 24.41 -9.60 -21.41
C ALA A 38 24.62 -8.40 -22.34
N ALA A 39 25.86 -7.92 -22.43
CA ALA A 39 26.22 -6.70 -23.12
C ALA A 39 26.02 -6.79 -24.65
N SER A 40 25.01 -6.04 -25.12
CA SER A 40 24.93 -5.17 -26.33
C SER A 40 25.08 -5.79 -27.73
N PRO A 41 24.62 -5.15 -28.84
CA PRO A 41 24.16 -3.76 -28.97
C PRO A 41 22.90 -3.57 -29.87
N ASP A 42 22.50 -2.32 -30.07
CA ASP A 42 21.58 -1.78 -31.11
C ASP A 42 20.09 -2.15 -31.06
N GLY A 43 19.30 -1.22 -30.53
CA GLY A 43 17.85 -1.21 -30.72
C GLY A 43 17.22 -0.07 -29.93
N GLU A 44 17.02 1.06 -30.59
CA GLU A 44 16.31 2.21 -30.06
C GLU A 44 14.95 1.80 -29.48
N SER A 45 14.83 1.88 -28.17
CA SER A 45 13.58 2.21 -27.52
C SER A 45 13.94 3.08 -26.35
N ASN A 46 13.93 4.39 -26.59
CA ASN A 46 13.76 5.36 -25.52
C ASN A 46 12.33 5.20 -25.01
N VAL A 47 12.07 4.09 -24.30
CA VAL A 47 10.93 4.01 -23.41
C VAL A 47 11.29 5.00 -22.32
N ASP A 48 10.69 6.17 -22.41
CA ASP A 48 10.64 7.13 -21.31
C ASP A 48 10.08 6.34 -20.12
N HIS A 49 10.96 5.76 -19.31
CA HIS A 49 10.63 5.26 -17.99
C HIS A 49 10.38 6.52 -17.14
N ALA A 50 9.31 7.25 -17.46
CA ALA A 50 8.63 8.04 -16.46
C ALA A 50 8.47 7.11 -15.26
N PRO A 51 8.95 7.51 -14.07
CA PRO A 51 8.82 6.65 -12.89
C PRO A 51 7.37 6.22 -12.83
N GLU A 52 7.10 4.91 -12.82
CA GLU A 52 5.74 4.41 -12.66
C GLU A 52 5.19 5.08 -11.41
N HIS A 53 4.36 6.11 -11.58
CA HIS A 53 3.84 6.88 -10.47
C HIS A 53 2.86 5.96 -9.77
N ILE A 54 3.36 5.29 -8.73
CA ILE A 54 2.54 4.45 -7.87
C ILE A 54 1.46 5.36 -7.30
N ALA A 55 0.20 5.01 -7.57
CA ALA A 55 -0.93 5.82 -7.12
C ALA A 55 -0.98 5.85 -5.58
N THR A 56 -0.80 7.04 -5.02
CA THR A 56 -0.80 7.26 -3.57
C THR A 56 -2.06 8.00 -3.14
N PHE A 57 -2.74 7.46 -2.14
CA PHE A 57 -3.97 7.98 -1.56
C PHE A 57 -3.69 8.61 -0.20
N ARG A 58 -4.00 9.90 -0.09
CA ARG A 58 -3.81 10.68 1.14
C ARG A 58 -5.14 10.96 1.84
N VAL A 59 -5.11 10.84 3.17
CA VAL A 59 -6.15 11.32 4.08
C VAL A 59 -5.51 12.20 5.15
N THR A 60 -6.17 13.30 5.48
CA THR A 60 -5.73 14.28 6.47
C THR A 60 -6.85 14.45 7.49
N ASN A 61 -6.50 14.52 8.77
CA ASN A 61 -7.48 14.79 9.80
C ASN A 61 -8.06 16.21 9.68
N PRO A 62 -9.29 16.48 10.18
CA PRO A 62 -9.90 17.81 10.09
C PRO A 62 -9.06 18.94 10.68
N GLN A 63 -8.24 18.64 11.71
CA GLN A 63 -7.36 19.61 12.35
C GLN A 63 -6.08 19.92 11.55
N GLY A 64 -5.79 19.17 10.49
CA GLY A 64 -4.56 19.30 9.69
C GLY A 64 -3.27 19.01 10.49
N SER A 65 -3.38 18.23 11.57
CA SER A 65 -2.24 17.83 12.40
C SER A 65 -1.58 16.53 11.92
N VAL A 66 -2.36 15.61 11.34
CA VAL A 66 -1.90 14.30 10.88
C VAL A 66 -2.41 14.05 9.47
N SER A 67 -1.50 13.67 8.57
CA SER A 67 -1.83 13.20 7.22
C SER A 67 -1.12 11.88 6.96
N VAL A 68 -1.86 10.90 6.43
CA VAL A 68 -1.30 9.60 6.05
C VAL A 68 -1.50 9.38 4.56
N SER A 69 -0.42 9.00 3.89
CA SER A 69 -0.36 8.58 2.50
C SER A 69 -0.23 7.06 2.44
N THR A 70 -1.03 6.41 1.61
CA THR A 70 -1.02 4.95 1.41
C THR A 70 -0.96 4.63 -0.07
N LEU A 71 -0.34 3.51 -0.42
CA LEU A 71 -0.36 2.98 -1.77
C LEU A 71 -1.67 2.23 -2.02
N MET A 72 -1.98 1.94 -3.29
CA MET A 72 -3.21 1.21 -3.68
C MET A 72 -3.37 -0.17 -3.01
N ASP A 73 -2.27 -0.82 -2.60
CA ASP A 73 -2.29 -2.09 -1.85
C ASP A 73 -2.61 -1.92 -0.35
N GLY A 74 -2.84 -0.68 0.09
CA GLY A 74 -3.17 -0.35 1.47
C GLY A 74 -1.97 -0.20 2.40
N ARG A 75 -0.73 -0.33 1.90
CA ARG A 75 0.47 -0.08 2.71
C ARG A 75 0.66 1.42 2.92
N VAL A 76 1.07 1.81 4.13
CA VAL A 76 1.43 3.19 4.44
C VAL A 76 2.76 3.54 3.78
N GLU A 77 2.77 4.60 2.99
CA GLU A 77 3.96 5.14 2.32
C GLU A 77 4.57 6.26 3.15
N GLN A 78 3.75 7.18 3.66
CA GLN A 78 4.24 8.33 4.41
C GLN A 78 3.23 8.79 5.48
N VAL A 79 3.75 9.19 6.64
CA VAL A 79 2.99 9.92 7.67
C VAL A 79 3.58 11.31 7.82
N GLN A 80 2.77 12.34 7.60
CA GLN A 80 3.13 13.75 7.78
C GLN A 80 2.45 14.30 9.02
N LEU A 81 3.24 14.89 9.90
CA LEU A 81 2.79 15.53 11.14
C LEU A 81 3.09 17.03 11.07
N SER A 82 2.15 17.87 11.48
CA SER A 82 2.41 19.30 11.66
C SER A 82 2.72 19.64 13.11
N GLU A 83 3.30 20.81 13.39
CA GLU A 83 3.67 21.25 14.74
C GLU A 83 2.48 21.25 15.74
N ARG A 84 1.24 21.21 15.24
CA ARG A 84 0.03 21.11 16.08
C ARG A 84 0.00 19.82 16.91
N VAL A 85 0.67 18.75 16.47
CA VAL A 85 0.75 17.49 17.23
C VAL A 85 1.50 17.65 18.55
N ALA A 86 2.34 18.68 18.70
CA ALA A 86 3.08 18.94 19.94
C ALA A 86 2.17 19.30 21.13
N ARG A 87 0.90 19.60 20.87
CA ARG A 87 -0.12 19.85 21.90
C ARG A 87 -0.88 18.58 22.31
N MET A 88 -0.63 17.45 21.66
CA MET A 88 -1.27 16.16 21.93
C MET A 88 -0.38 15.30 22.83
N SER A 89 -0.99 14.42 23.62
CA SER A 89 -0.22 13.34 24.27
C SER A 89 0.22 12.31 23.22
N GLU A 90 1.27 11.55 23.52
CA GLU A 90 1.72 10.45 22.66
C GLU A 90 0.59 9.45 22.38
N SER A 91 -0.19 9.10 23.40
CA SER A 91 -1.35 8.21 23.28
C SER A 91 -2.43 8.77 22.34
N GLN A 92 -2.68 10.08 22.41
CA GLN A 92 -3.64 10.76 21.53
C GLN A 92 -3.12 10.78 20.10
N LEU A 93 -1.84 11.11 19.89
CA LEU A 93 -1.21 11.11 18.58
C LEU A 93 -1.22 9.72 17.94
N ALA A 94 -0.88 8.66 18.69
CA ALA A 94 -0.90 7.29 18.20
C ALA A 94 -2.31 6.87 17.76
N ALA A 95 -3.33 7.15 18.59
CA ALA A 95 -4.72 6.88 18.22
C ALA A 95 -5.16 7.65 16.97
N GLU A 96 -4.67 8.87 16.80
CA GLU A 96 -4.95 9.69 15.61
C GLU A 96 -4.32 9.12 14.35
N ILE A 97 -3.03 8.76 14.41
CA ILE A 97 -2.32 8.15 13.28
C ILE A 97 -2.99 6.84 12.86
N LEU A 98 -3.36 5.97 13.81
CA LEU A 98 -4.01 4.71 13.52
C LEU A 98 -5.34 4.91 12.79
N VAL A 99 -6.14 5.88 13.22
CA VAL A 99 -7.42 6.16 12.55
C VAL A 99 -7.24 6.77 11.17
N ILE A 100 -6.34 7.74 11.00
CA ILE A 100 -6.09 8.33 9.68
C ILE A 100 -5.46 7.31 8.74
N ALA A 101 -4.61 6.41 9.24
CA ALA A 101 -4.04 5.33 8.46
C ALA A 101 -5.09 4.32 8.00
N ASP A 102 -6.06 3.96 8.86
CA ASP A 102 -7.14 3.07 8.47
C ASP A 102 -8.05 3.71 7.40
N LEU A 103 -8.39 4.99 7.56
CA LEU A 103 -9.15 5.74 6.55
C LEU A 103 -8.37 5.84 5.22
N ALA A 104 -7.06 6.08 5.27
CA ALA A 104 -6.23 6.11 4.08
C ALA A 104 -6.21 4.75 3.37
N ARG A 105 -6.09 3.66 4.14
CA ARG A 105 -6.17 2.29 3.61
C ARG A 105 -7.52 2.00 2.95
N GLN A 106 -8.63 2.34 3.60
CA GLN A 106 -9.97 2.15 3.02
C GLN A 106 -10.14 2.94 1.72
N LYS A 107 -9.63 4.17 1.66
CA LYS A 107 -9.62 5.00 0.45
C LYS A 107 -8.75 4.40 -0.67
N ALA A 108 -7.61 3.82 -0.34
CA ALA A 108 -6.77 3.13 -1.32
C ALA A 108 -7.45 1.87 -1.88
N GLN A 109 -8.06 1.07 -1.01
CA GLN A 109 -8.78 -0.14 -1.38
C GLN A 109 -10.04 0.15 -2.22
N SER A 110 -10.74 1.25 -1.95
CA SER A 110 -11.89 1.65 -2.77
C SER A 110 -11.49 2.12 -4.18
N ALA A 111 -10.31 2.72 -4.32
CA ALA A 111 -9.75 2.99 -5.64
C ALA A 111 -9.36 1.70 -6.37
N GLN A 112 -8.88 0.68 -5.66
CA GLN A 112 -8.64 -0.65 -6.23
C GLN A 112 -9.95 -1.27 -6.72
N TYR A 113 -11.03 -1.16 -5.94
CA TYR A 113 -12.38 -1.60 -6.35
C TYR A 113 -12.81 -0.97 -7.69
N VAL A 114 -12.66 0.35 -7.83
CA VAL A 114 -12.99 1.06 -9.09
C VAL A 114 -12.11 0.57 -10.24
N PHE A 115 -10.80 0.46 -10.02
CA PHE A 115 -9.86 0.01 -11.06
C PHE A 115 -10.22 -1.39 -11.57
N ILE A 116 -10.55 -2.32 -10.66
CA ILE A 116 -10.98 -3.67 -11.03
C ILE A 116 -12.27 -3.61 -11.86
N LEU A 117 -13.25 -2.83 -11.42
CA LEU A 117 -14.52 -2.70 -12.14
C LEU A 117 -14.36 -2.08 -13.51
N GLU A 118 -13.53 -1.06 -13.67
CA GLU A 118 -13.27 -0.46 -14.97
C GLU A 118 -12.60 -1.47 -15.91
N ARG A 119 -11.58 -2.19 -15.42
CA ARG A 119 -10.85 -3.17 -16.22
C ARG A 119 -11.72 -4.36 -16.63
N MET A 120 -12.49 -4.92 -15.70
CA MET A 120 -13.34 -6.07 -15.97
C MET A 120 -14.66 -5.67 -16.65
N GLY A 121 -15.16 -4.46 -16.43
CA GLY A 121 -16.31 -3.90 -17.15
C GLY A 121 -16.02 -3.63 -18.62
N GLN A 122 -14.79 -3.22 -18.96
CA GLN A 122 -14.33 -3.16 -20.36
C GLN A 122 -14.34 -4.55 -21.03
N ALA A 123 -14.05 -5.61 -20.29
CA ALA A 123 -14.13 -6.99 -20.80
C ALA A 123 -15.58 -7.53 -20.88
N ALA A 124 -16.55 -6.85 -20.26
CA ALA A 124 -17.95 -7.26 -20.24
C ALA A 124 -18.77 -6.72 -21.44
N ASP A 125 -18.14 -6.03 -22.40
CA ASP A 125 -18.76 -5.46 -23.60
C ASP A 125 -20.03 -4.61 -23.33
N GLY A 126 -20.08 -3.94 -22.17
CA GLY A 126 -21.21 -3.06 -21.80
C GLY A 126 -22.45 -3.77 -21.28
N ASP A 127 -22.37 -5.07 -20.93
CA ASP A 127 -23.46 -5.77 -20.25
C ASP A 127 -23.61 -5.29 -18.80
N HIS A 128 -24.57 -4.38 -18.57
CA HIS A 128 -24.88 -3.80 -17.27
C HIS A 128 -25.18 -4.84 -16.18
N GLN A 129 -25.77 -5.99 -16.54
CA GLN A 129 -26.08 -7.04 -15.58
C GLN A 129 -24.81 -7.75 -15.11
N ARG A 130 -23.87 -8.00 -16.03
CA ARG A 130 -22.55 -8.54 -15.69
C ARG A 130 -21.73 -7.57 -14.85
N SER A 131 -21.78 -6.27 -15.14
CA SER A 131 -21.10 -5.24 -14.34
C SER A 131 -21.65 -5.15 -12.91
N ALA A 132 -22.96 -5.32 -12.71
CA ALA A 132 -23.56 -5.33 -11.37
C ALA A 132 -23.14 -6.57 -10.55
N LEU A 133 -23.16 -7.75 -11.17
CA LEU A 133 -22.69 -9.00 -10.54
C LEU A 133 -21.19 -8.94 -10.21
N LEU A 134 -20.42 -8.26 -11.04
CA LEU A 134 -19.00 -8.03 -10.83
C LEU A 134 -18.74 -7.13 -9.61
N GLY A 135 -19.48 -6.03 -9.46
CA GLY A 135 -19.41 -5.17 -8.25
C GLY A 135 -19.71 -5.94 -6.98
N GLU A 136 -20.79 -6.73 -6.99
CA GLU A 136 -21.12 -7.60 -5.88
C GLU A 136 -20.02 -8.63 -5.59
N PHE A 137 -19.43 -9.22 -6.63
CA PHE A 137 -18.34 -10.19 -6.49
C PHE A 137 -17.09 -9.56 -5.89
N VAL A 138 -16.67 -8.38 -6.35
CA VAL A 138 -15.49 -7.68 -5.83
C VAL A 138 -15.72 -7.27 -4.37
N GLY A 139 -16.90 -6.73 -4.05
CA GLY A 139 -17.23 -6.33 -2.68
C GLY A 139 -17.29 -7.52 -1.72
N LYS A 140 -17.99 -8.61 -2.10
CA LYS A 140 -18.19 -9.76 -1.19
C LYS A 140 -17.03 -10.75 -1.17
N THR A 141 -16.40 -11.00 -2.32
CA THR A 141 -15.37 -12.05 -2.44
C THR A 141 -13.99 -11.51 -2.11
N TRP A 142 -13.70 -10.26 -2.50
CA TRP A 142 -12.39 -9.64 -2.23
C TRP A 142 -12.41 -8.69 -1.03
N GLY A 143 -13.58 -8.41 -0.45
CA GLY A 143 -13.71 -7.59 0.75
C GLY A 143 -13.27 -6.15 0.54
N LEU A 144 -13.29 -5.67 -0.71
CA LEU A 144 -12.90 -4.29 -1.02
C LEU A 144 -14.11 -3.37 -0.81
N PRO A 145 -13.98 -2.30 0.02
CA PRO A 145 -15.05 -1.34 0.21
C PRO A 145 -15.33 -0.58 -1.07
N THR A 146 -16.59 -0.24 -1.32
CA THR A 146 -16.94 0.68 -2.40
C THR A 146 -16.46 2.10 -2.07
N PRO A 147 -16.24 2.97 -3.07
CA PRO A 147 -15.88 4.37 -2.82
C PRO A 147 -16.87 5.11 -1.91
N GLU A 148 -18.16 4.87 -2.11
CA GLU A 148 -19.22 5.47 -1.29
C GLU A 148 -19.14 4.99 0.17
N GLU A 149 -18.90 3.70 0.40
CA GLU A 149 -18.70 3.17 1.76
C GLU A 149 -17.44 3.73 2.43
N ALA A 150 -16.34 3.86 1.70
CA ALA A 150 -15.11 4.44 2.24
C ALA A 150 -15.28 5.93 2.60
N GLU A 151 -16.01 6.68 1.78
CA GLU A 151 -16.37 8.07 2.09
C GLU A 151 -17.34 8.17 3.27
N ALA A 152 -18.34 7.29 3.35
CA ALA A 152 -19.28 7.23 4.46
C ALA A 152 -18.57 6.91 5.79
N ALA A 153 -17.66 5.93 5.78
CA ALA A 153 -16.86 5.57 6.95
C ALA A 153 -15.96 6.73 7.40
N ALA A 154 -15.31 7.44 6.46
CA ALA A 154 -14.53 8.63 6.77
C ALA A 154 -15.41 9.74 7.37
N ALA A 155 -16.59 9.99 6.79
CA ALA A 155 -17.52 10.97 7.28
C ALA A 155 -18.05 10.63 8.68
N GLU A 156 -18.37 9.36 8.95
CA GLU A 156 -18.83 8.88 10.27
C GLU A 156 -17.74 9.03 11.33
N VAL A 157 -16.50 8.63 11.02
CA VAL A 157 -15.34 8.81 11.90
C VAL A 157 -15.12 10.29 12.15
N PHE A 158 -15.23 11.13 11.11
CA PHE A 158 -15.07 12.57 11.26
C PHE A 158 -16.18 13.20 12.11
N ALA A 159 -17.42 12.79 11.93
CA ALA A 159 -18.55 13.26 12.73
C ALA A 159 -18.47 12.78 14.18
N THR A 160 -18.12 11.52 14.43
CA THR A 160 -18.11 10.99 15.80
C THR A 160 -16.94 11.51 16.61
N ARG A 161 -15.77 11.70 15.98
CA ARG A 161 -14.53 12.05 16.69
C ARG A 161 -14.25 13.55 16.76
N TYR A 162 -14.68 14.34 15.77
CA TYR A 162 -14.33 15.77 15.70
C TYR A 162 -15.52 16.72 15.89
N HIS A 163 -16.78 16.24 15.86
CA HIS A 163 -17.95 17.10 16.08
C HIS A 163 -18.11 17.53 17.56
N GLY A 164 -17.32 16.96 18.48
CA GLY A 164 -17.23 17.39 19.88
C GLY A 164 -16.21 18.53 20.14
N ASP A 165 -15.34 18.86 19.18
CA ASP A 165 -14.22 19.79 19.39
C ASP A 165 -14.48 21.21 18.84
N ASN A 166 -15.63 21.42 18.18
CA ASN A 166 -16.06 22.72 17.66
C ASN A 166 -17.05 23.48 18.56
N ALA A 167 -17.35 22.97 19.77
CA ALA A 167 -18.29 23.59 20.71
C ALA A 167 -17.63 24.36 21.88
N ASN A 168 -16.32 24.59 21.84
CA ASN A 168 -15.63 25.32 22.91
C ASN A 168 -14.49 26.21 22.38
N ASN A 169 -14.84 27.28 21.67
CA ASN A 169 -14.04 28.51 21.63
C ASN A 169 -14.93 29.75 21.43
#